data_AF-A0A660PIS2-F1
#
_entry.id   AF-A0A660PIS2-F1
#
_cell.length_a   1.000
_cell.length_b   1.000
_cell.length_c   1.000
_cell.angle_alpha   90.00
_cell.angle_beta   90.00
_cell.angle_gamma   90.00
#
_symmetry.space_group_name_H-M   'P 1'
#
loop_
_entity.id
_entity.type
_entity.pdbx_description
1 polymer ?
#
loop_
_entity_poly.entity_id
_entity_poly.type
_entity_poly.pdbx_seq_one_letter_code
_entity_poly.pdbx_strand_id
1 'polypeptide(L)'
;TIDPGQELPITFAYVAGEDFHISDNNFKENLENNYNPVDYYSGLNFRDLAKNARWASWIYDNPGVDTDGDEYSGEYVVCCNESLTVCDTTYTTGDGVPDFAGAKPPPAPVFWVNSGIGKLTIRFNGLHSETDPDGFLQRSTRGQDSLDFEGYRVYLSRDKRAASYSMVTSFDVEDFQKWIWAGNEFVLSAKPLTLDTLKKMYDDPSTGFEFNPYNYPSHSPFEYMDSSFYFVPQDFNASTYGVNTKIKKRFPDADPPSTTDPEFANPDELTDDGYLKYYEYEIELPNLLPTVEYWVNVTAFDFGSPVSGLPPLESAITLGAKNAYAQLSSDVVDSTNAKIYIYPNPYRIDGNYRKVGFEGRKADQETLADDRVRAVNFINLPSHCMIRIFSIDGDLVREIEHDKDASDPTSTHSEWNLITRNTQLAVSGLYYWTVENMSTGEVEMGKLVLIM
;
A
#
# COMPACT_ATOMS: atom_id res chain seq x y z
N THR A 1 23.12 4.99 10.13
CA THR A 1 23.95 3.91 9.57
C THR A 1 23.03 2.95 8.86
N ILE A 2 23.36 2.56 7.62
CA ILE A 2 22.59 1.56 6.87
C ILE A 2 23.19 0.19 7.18
N ASP A 3 22.38 -0.74 7.65
CA ASP A 3 22.81 -2.11 7.94
C ASP A 3 22.93 -2.96 6.66
N PRO A 4 23.75 -4.03 6.67
CA PRO A 4 23.85 -4.93 5.52
C PRO A 4 22.48 -5.48 5.09
N GLY A 5 22.09 -5.22 3.84
CA GLY A 5 20.81 -5.64 3.27
C GLY A 5 19.69 -4.59 3.36
N GLN A 6 19.94 -3.44 3.97
CA GLN A 6 19.02 -2.30 3.90
C GLN A 6 19.26 -1.49 2.62
N GLU A 7 18.18 -1.06 2.00
CA GLU A 7 18.19 -0.09 0.90
C GLU A 7 17.87 1.29 1.47
N LEU A 8 18.66 2.30 1.08
CA LEU A 8 18.33 3.70 1.36
C LEU A 8 17.96 4.35 0.02
N PRO A 9 16.69 4.73 -0.19
CA PRO A 9 16.34 5.58 -1.32
C PRO A 9 17.00 6.94 -1.13
N ILE A 10 17.81 7.35 -2.10
CA ILE A 10 18.43 8.68 -2.13
C ILE A 10 17.85 9.43 -3.32
N THR A 11 17.16 10.53 -3.04
CA THR A 11 16.68 11.45 -4.07
C THR A 11 17.78 12.45 -4.41
N PHE A 12 18.09 12.60 -5.68
CA PHE A 12 18.95 13.68 -6.17
C PHE A 12 18.37 14.25 -7.46
N ALA A 13 18.59 15.54 -7.67
CA ALA A 13 18.15 16.22 -8.88
C ALA A 13 19.37 16.67 -9.69
N TYR A 14 19.37 16.35 -11.00
CA TYR A 14 20.34 16.91 -11.93
C TYR A 14 19.69 18.04 -12.72
N VAL A 15 20.35 19.19 -12.75
CA VAL A 15 19.89 20.36 -13.50
C VAL A 15 20.54 20.36 -14.88
N ALA A 16 19.71 20.20 -15.91
CA ALA A 16 20.07 20.36 -17.31
C ALA A 16 19.07 21.31 -17.99
N GLY A 17 19.38 21.83 -19.18
CA GLY A 17 18.45 22.63 -19.97
C GLY A 17 18.51 22.17 -21.41
N GLU A 18 17.35 21.90 -22.00
CA GLU A 18 17.23 21.75 -23.44
C GLU A 18 17.34 23.13 -24.11
N ASP A 19 17.72 23.15 -25.39
CA ASP A 19 17.79 24.36 -26.22
C ASP A 19 18.62 25.53 -25.66
N PHE A 20 19.60 25.26 -24.78
CA PHE A 20 20.44 26.30 -24.20
C PHE A 20 21.11 27.17 -25.26
N HIS A 21 21.59 26.54 -26.33
CA HIS A 21 22.01 27.23 -27.54
C HIS A 21 20.85 27.23 -28.53
N ILE A 22 20.24 28.41 -28.75
CA ILE A 22 19.14 28.58 -29.72
C ILE A 22 19.63 28.35 -31.16
N SER A 23 20.93 28.58 -31.41
CA SER A 23 21.58 28.40 -32.71
C SER A 23 23.00 27.85 -32.55
N ASP A 24 23.31 26.82 -33.34
CA ASP A 24 24.63 26.17 -33.40
C ASP A 24 25.75 27.14 -33.81
N ASN A 25 25.41 28.22 -34.50
CA ASN A 25 26.38 29.22 -34.97
C ASN A 25 26.61 30.37 -33.98
N ASN A 26 25.85 30.46 -32.88
CA ASN A 26 25.90 31.60 -31.95
C ASN A 26 27.34 31.89 -31.47
N PHE A 27 28.10 30.85 -31.12
CA PHE A 27 29.50 31.00 -30.72
C PHE A 27 30.38 31.55 -31.85
N LYS A 28 30.28 30.97 -33.05
CA LYS A 28 31.10 31.35 -34.21
C LYS A 28 30.80 32.78 -34.65
N GLU A 29 29.53 33.12 -34.76
CA GLU A 29 29.08 34.43 -35.22
C GLU A 29 29.40 35.52 -34.20
N ASN A 30 29.10 35.30 -32.92
CA ASN A 30 29.14 36.38 -31.93
C ASN A 30 30.44 36.42 -31.13
N LEU A 31 31.11 35.30 -30.83
CA LEU A 31 32.37 35.32 -30.06
C LEU A 31 33.62 35.15 -30.90
N GLU A 32 33.63 34.21 -31.86
CA GLU A 32 34.82 33.90 -32.66
C GLU A 32 35.09 34.94 -33.76
N ASN A 33 34.07 35.27 -34.55
CA ASN A 33 34.23 36.12 -35.74
C ASN A 33 34.12 37.62 -35.42
N ASN A 34 33.23 38.00 -34.50
CA ASN A 34 32.87 39.41 -34.29
C ASN A 34 33.18 39.94 -32.87
N TYR A 35 33.54 39.07 -31.92
CA TYR A 35 33.79 39.41 -30.51
C TYR A 35 32.75 40.38 -29.90
N ASN A 36 31.48 40.01 -29.98
CA ASN A 36 30.34 40.66 -29.36
C ASN A 36 29.71 39.75 -28.27
N PRO A 37 30.16 39.85 -27.01
CA PRO A 37 29.61 39.05 -25.92
C PRO A 37 28.12 39.30 -25.65
N VAL A 38 27.61 40.52 -25.91
CA VAL A 38 26.21 40.86 -25.64
C VAL A 38 25.28 40.04 -26.55
N ASP A 39 25.61 39.97 -27.83
CA ASP A 39 24.83 39.20 -28.81
C ASP A 39 24.99 37.68 -28.60
N TYR A 40 26.14 37.25 -28.10
CA TYR A 40 26.31 35.85 -27.69
C TYR A 40 25.37 35.47 -26.54
N TYR A 41 25.33 36.28 -25.47
CA TYR A 41 24.48 36.02 -24.31
C TYR A 41 22.98 36.15 -24.64
N SER A 42 22.58 37.01 -25.58
CA SER A 42 21.19 37.12 -26.01
C SER A 42 20.70 35.91 -26.82
N GLY A 43 21.63 35.16 -27.43
CA GLY A 43 21.35 33.90 -28.13
C GLY A 43 21.34 32.65 -27.24
N LEU A 44 21.42 32.80 -25.92
CA LEU A 44 21.29 31.71 -24.95
C LEU A 44 19.88 31.66 -24.36
N ASN A 45 19.33 30.45 -24.21
CA ASN A 45 18.02 30.23 -23.60
C ASN A 45 18.16 29.55 -22.24
N PHE A 46 17.79 30.25 -21.16
CA PHE A 46 17.85 29.72 -19.80
C PHE A 46 16.50 29.15 -19.32
N ARG A 47 15.46 29.12 -20.16
CA ARG A 47 14.10 28.75 -19.73
C ARG A 47 14.04 27.36 -19.12
N ASP A 48 14.57 26.36 -19.82
CA ASP A 48 14.51 24.97 -19.35
C ASP A 48 15.49 24.72 -18.21
N LEU A 49 16.65 25.38 -18.24
CA LEU A 49 17.59 25.37 -17.12
C LEU A 49 16.95 25.94 -15.84
N ALA A 50 16.26 27.06 -15.94
CA ALA A 50 15.57 27.69 -14.82
C ALA A 50 14.39 26.84 -14.33
N LYS A 51 13.63 26.22 -15.26
CA LYS A 51 12.54 25.29 -14.92
C LYS A 51 13.08 24.10 -14.12
N ASN A 52 14.14 23.47 -14.61
CA ASN A 52 14.75 22.30 -13.97
C ASN A 52 15.47 22.66 -12.66
N ALA A 53 16.11 23.83 -12.58
CA ALA A 53 16.69 24.33 -11.34
C ALA A 53 15.63 24.54 -10.25
N ARG A 54 14.44 25.05 -10.62
CA ARG A 54 13.31 25.21 -9.69
C ARG A 54 12.78 23.86 -9.20
N TRP A 55 12.61 22.88 -10.09
CA TRP A 55 12.22 21.52 -9.68
C TRP A 55 13.27 20.88 -8.78
N ALA A 56 14.55 21.06 -9.10
CA ALA A 56 15.64 20.58 -8.26
C ALA A 56 15.62 21.22 -6.87
N SER A 57 15.37 22.54 -6.76
CA SER A 57 15.24 23.17 -5.44
C SER A 57 14.11 22.57 -4.62
N TRP A 58 12.97 22.24 -5.22
CA TRP A 58 11.84 21.66 -4.50
C TRP A 58 12.08 20.22 -4.03
N ILE A 59 12.96 19.47 -4.70
CA ILE A 59 13.37 18.14 -4.24
C ILE A 59 14.28 18.24 -3.00
N TYR A 60 15.06 19.32 -2.90
CA TYR A 60 15.96 19.53 -1.77
C TYR A 60 15.26 20.18 -0.58
N ASP A 61 14.30 21.05 -0.83
CA ASP A 61 13.60 21.90 0.15
C ASP A 61 12.16 22.12 -0.35
N ASN A 62 11.23 21.35 0.19
CA ASN A 62 9.89 21.17 -0.35
C ASN A 62 9.00 22.37 0.00
N PRO A 63 8.39 23.04 -1.00
CA PRO A 63 7.47 24.16 -0.72
C PRO A 63 6.27 23.73 0.13
N GLY A 64 5.95 24.50 1.17
CA GLY A 64 4.80 24.24 2.04
C GLY A 64 5.06 23.19 3.13
N VAL A 65 6.31 22.76 3.32
CA VAL A 65 6.74 21.92 4.45
C VAL A 65 7.48 22.79 5.46
N ASP A 66 7.14 22.65 6.74
CA ASP A 66 7.87 23.22 7.88
C ASP A 66 8.66 22.09 8.53
N THR A 67 9.95 22.03 8.20
CA THR A 67 10.86 20.93 8.49
C THR A 67 11.40 21.00 9.91
N ASP A 68 11.63 22.19 10.43
CA ASP A 68 12.20 22.41 11.76
C ASP A 68 11.19 22.85 12.83
N GLY A 69 9.92 23.03 12.45
CA GLY A 69 8.80 23.30 13.33
C GLY A 69 8.73 24.75 13.81
N ASP A 70 9.26 25.69 13.02
CA ASP A 70 9.31 27.11 13.35
C ASP A 70 8.11 27.93 12.85
N GLU A 71 7.09 27.24 12.31
CA GLU A 71 5.88 27.77 11.68
C GLU A 71 6.12 28.47 10.34
N TYR A 72 7.31 28.35 9.75
CA TYR A 72 7.62 28.84 8.40
C TYR A 72 7.75 27.69 7.41
N SER A 73 6.86 27.66 6.41
CA SER A 73 6.84 26.60 5.37
C SER A 73 7.28 27.11 3.99
N GLY A 74 8.01 28.22 3.96
CA GLY A 74 8.48 28.87 2.72
C GLY A 74 7.61 30.01 2.19
N GLU A 75 8.09 30.66 1.12
CA GLU A 75 7.42 31.79 0.49
C GLU A 75 6.19 31.33 -0.30
N TYR A 76 5.08 32.05 -0.20
CA TYR A 76 3.85 31.73 -0.91
C TYR A 76 3.26 32.93 -1.65
N VAL A 77 2.45 32.62 -2.67
CA VAL A 77 1.64 33.59 -3.40
C VAL A 77 0.18 33.31 -3.10
N VAL A 78 -0.58 34.38 -2.82
CA VAL A 78 -2.03 34.30 -2.62
C VAL A 78 -2.74 34.79 -3.87
N CYS A 79 -3.44 33.89 -4.55
CA CYS A 79 -4.26 34.16 -5.72
C CYS A 79 -5.74 34.24 -5.29
N CYS A 80 -6.27 35.45 -5.17
CA CYS A 80 -7.69 35.66 -4.91
C CYS A 80 -8.44 35.88 -6.24
N ASN A 81 -9.49 35.11 -6.49
CA ASN A 81 -10.39 35.36 -7.63
C ASN A 81 -11.54 36.26 -7.17
N GLU A 82 -11.74 37.44 -7.77
CA GLU A 82 -12.71 38.46 -7.30
C GLU A 82 -14.17 37.97 -7.24
N SER A 83 -14.48 36.82 -7.87
CA SER A 83 -15.82 36.20 -7.90
C SER A 83 -16.00 35.02 -6.95
N LEU A 84 -14.95 34.59 -6.24
CA LEU A 84 -15.01 33.51 -5.25
C LEU A 84 -14.49 34.07 -3.91
N THR A 85 -15.23 33.86 -2.82
CA THR A 85 -14.85 34.28 -1.45
C THR A 85 -13.64 33.53 -0.88
N VAL A 86 -12.85 32.87 -1.74
CA VAL A 86 -11.75 31.97 -1.38
C VAL A 86 -10.51 32.42 -2.15
N CYS A 87 -9.42 32.67 -1.42
CA CYS A 87 -8.10 32.90 -1.97
C CYS A 87 -7.29 31.58 -1.93
N ASP A 88 -6.55 31.30 -2.99
CA ASP A 88 -5.65 30.16 -3.07
C ASP A 88 -4.23 30.56 -2.66
N THR A 89 -3.63 29.82 -1.74
CA THR A 89 -2.23 29.97 -1.36
C THR A 89 -1.40 28.93 -2.09
N THR A 90 -0.33 29.37 -2.75
CA THR A 90 0.60 28.48 -3.45
C THR A 90 2.01 28.75 -2.95
N TYR A 91 2.64 27.75 -2.32
CA TYR A 91 4.05 27.85 -1.94
C TYR A 91 4.96 27.81 -3.17
N THR A 92 5.99 28.64 -3.13
CA THR A 92 6.90 28.91 -4.25
C THR A 92 8.33 28.48 -3.96
N THR A 93 8.72 28.50 -2.69
CA THR A 93 10.00 28.00 -2.16
C THR A 93 9.74 27.18 -0.91
N GLY A 94 10.69 26.36 -0.49
CA GLY A 94 10.67 25.73 0.83
C GLY A 94 11.17 26.67 1.94
N ASP A 95 11.34 26.13 3.14
CA ASP A 95 11.64 26.84 4.38
C ASP A 95 13.14 27.14 4.56
N GLY A 96 14.00 26.56 3.71
CA GLY A 96 15.45 26.69 3.76
C GLY A 96 16.15 25.57 4.56
N VAL A 97 15.40 24.60 5.07
CA VAL A 97 15.86 23.40 5.76
C VAL A 97 15.66 22.20 4.84
N PRO A 98 16.72 21.43 4.52
CA PRO A 98 16.59 20.36 3.53
C PRO A 98 15.67 19.19 3.94
N ASP A 99 14.67 18.91 3.12
CA ASP A 99 13.75 17.75 3.21
C ASP A 99 14.25 16.50 2.48
N PHE A 100 14.90 16.68 1.32
CA PHE A 100 15.28 15.63 0.38
C PHE A 100 14.11 14.72 -0.09
N ALA A 101 12.89 15.24 -0.13
CA ALA A 101 11.70 14.47 -0.49
C ALA A 101 11.30 14.67 -1.96
N GLY A 102 11.30 13.58 -2.73
CA GLY A 102 10.73 13.54 -4.08
C GLY A 102 9.23 13.21 -4.06
N ALA A 103 8.67 12.93 -5.25
CA ALA A 103 7.34 12.35 -5.34
C ALA A 103 7.28 11.05 -4.54
N LYS A 104 6.27 10.92 -3.68
CA LYS A 104 6.02 9.75 -2.83
C LYS A 104 4.64 9.21 -3.18
N PRO A 105 4.43 7.89 -3.10
CA PRO A 105 3.09 7.36 -3.17
C PRO A 105 2.26 7.79 -1.95
N PRO A 106 0.92 7.72 -2.04
CA PRO A 106 0.06 7.87 -0.89
C PRO A 106 0.42 6.86 0.21
N PRO A 107 0.27 7.23 1.49
CA PRO A 107 0.59 6.33 2.59
C PRO A 107 -0.29 5.07 2.52
N ALA A 108 0.27 3.93 2.89
CA ALA A 108 -0.50 2.69 2.98
C ALA A 108 -1.63 2.82 4.03
N PRO A 109 -2.82 2.25 3.78
CA PRO A 109 -3.93 2.35 4.72
C PRO A 109 -3.64 1.54 5.98
N VAL A 110 -4.26 1.95 7.10
CA VAL A 110 -4.27 1.12 8.30
C VAL A 110 -5.15 -0.08 8.04
N PHE A 111 -4.66 -1.29 8.31
CA PHE A 111 -5.44 -2.51 8.07
C PHE A 111 -5.32 -3.54 9.18
N TRP A 112 -6.32 -4.43 9.24
CA TRP A 112 -6.44 -5.53 10.18
C TRP A 112 -6.73 -6.83 9.42
N VAL A 113 -6.20 -7.93 9.95
CA VAL A 113 -6.41 -9.27 9.39
C VAL A 113 -7.20 -10.08 10.40
N ASN A 114 -8.44 -10.41 10.05
CA ASN A 114 -9.30 -11.25 10.87
C ASN A 114 -9.27 -12.67 10.33
N SER A 115 -8.85 -13.61 11.17
CA SER A 115 -8.73 -15.02 10.81
C SER A 115 -10.07 -15.75 10.93
N GLY A 116 -10.38 -16.62 9.95
CA GLY A 116 -11.48 -17.57 10.02
C GLY A 116 -11.08 -18.91 9.39
N ILE A 117 -11.83 -19.98 9.68
CA ILE A 117 -11.51 -21.30 9.11
C ILE A 117 -11.56 -21.24 7.57
N GLY A 118 -10.41 -21.45 6.95
CA GLY A 118 -10.26 -21.48 5.50
C GLY A 118 -10.42 -20.13 4.80
N LYS A 119 -10.40 -19.03 5.56
CA LYS A 119 -10.50 -17.68 5.00
C LYS A 119 -9.79 -16.63 5.86
N LEU A 120 -9.40 -15.52 5.23
CA LEU A 120 -8.97 -14.30 5.92
C LEU A 120 -9.87 -13.16 5.49
N THR A 121 -10.33 -12.34 6.45
CA THR A 121 -11.07 -11.11 6.17
C THR A 121 -10.16 -9.92 6.47
N ILE A 122 -9.87 -9.13 5.46
CA ILE A 122 -9.02 -7.95 5.59
C ILE A 122 -9.93 -6.74 5.68
N ARG A 123 -9.82 -6.00 6.78
CA ARG A 123 -10.49 -4.72 6.98
C ARG A 123 -9.42 -3.64 6.89
N PHE A 124 -9.70 -2.52 6.23
CA PHE A 124 -8.76 -1.40 6.21
C PHE A 124 -9.48 -0.06 6.18
N ASN A 125 -8.81 0.96 6.73
CA ASN A 125 -9.27 2.32 6.73
C ASN A 125 -8.38 3.19 5.83
N GLY A 126 -9.04 3.81 4.86
CA GLY A 126 -8.42 4.57 3.79
C GLY A 126 -8.12 6.03 4.07
N LEU A 127 -8.50 6.56 5.24
CA LEU A 127 -8.47 8.00 5.53
C LEU A 127 -7.14 8.64 5.13
N HIS A 128 -6.02 8.15 5.67
CA HIS A 128 -4.71 8.72 5.37
C HIS A 128 -4.30 8.56 3.91
N SER A 129 -4.67 7.46 3.25
CA SER A 129 -4.35 7.24 1.85
C SER A 129 -5.13 8.17 0.92
N GLU A 130 -6.42 8.37 1.20
CA GLU A 130 -7.32 9.16 0.36
C GLU A 130 -7.24 10.67 0.63
N THR A 131 -6.64 11.09 1.75
CA THR A 131 -6.55 12.51 2.12
C THR A 131 -5.11 13.04 2.23
N ASP A 132 -4.08 12.25 1.90
CA ASP A 132 -2.70 12.76 1.87
C ASP A 132 -2.58 13.75 0.71
N PRO A 133 -2.20 15.02 0.96
CA PRO A 133 -1.97 15.97 -0.10
C PRO A 133 -0.64 15.69 -0.78
N ASP A 134 -0.61 15.79 -2.11
CA ASP A 134 0.65 15.75 -2.85
C ASP A 134 1.31 17.14 -2.85
N GLY A 135 2.50 17.21 -2.24
CA GLY A 135 3.33 18.41 -2.16
C GLY A 135 3.72 19.00 -3.52
N PHE A 136 3.75 18.19 -4.58
CA PHE A 136 4.10 18.61 -5.93
C PHE A 136 2.87 18.95 -6.81
N LEU A 137 1.66 18.51 -6.43
CA LEU A 137 0.41 18.85 -7.12
C LEU A 137 -0.30 20.10 -6.59
N GLN A 138 0.19 20.73 -5.51
CA GLN A 138 -0.39 21.92 -4.86
C GLN A 138 -0.63 23.14 -5.79
N ARG A 139 -0.13 23.11 -7.03
CA ARG A 139 -0.26 24.20 -8.01
C ARG A 139 -1.51 24.13 -8.89
N SER A 140 -2.34 23.09 -8.77
CA SER A 140 -3.49 22.89 -9.65
C SER A 140 -4.82 22.83 -8.89
N THR A 141 -5.27 23.99 -8.38
CA THR A 141 -6.65 24.25 -7.89
C THR A 141 -7.06 23.53 -6.59
N ARG A 142 -7.66 24.26 -5.64
CA ARG A 142 -8.27 23.68 -4.43
C ARG A 142 -9.33 22.63 -4.76
N GLY A 143 -9.24 21.44 -4.14
CA GLY A 143 -10.27 20.41 -4.17
C GLY A 143 -9.67 19.00 -4.12
N GLN A 144 -10.49 17.99 -4.44
CA GLN A 144 -10.13 16.57 -4.65
C GLN A 144 -9.01 16.35 -5.71
N ASP A 145 -8.50 17.44 -6.28
CA ASP A 145 -7.53 17.56 -7.36
C ASP A 145 -6.07 17.74 -6.89
N SER A 146 -5.83 17.97 -5.58
CA SER A 146 -4.48 17.99 -4.98
C SER A 146 -4.11 16.68 -4.29
N LEU A 147 -5.00 15.70 -4.36
CA LEU A 147 -4.81 14.35 -3.83
C LEU A 147 -4.26 13.52 -4.98
N ASP A 148 -3.18 12.81 -4.75
CA ASP A 148 -2.55 11.90 -5.70
C ASP A 148 -3.14 10.49 -5.66
N PHE A 149 -4.03 10.20 -4.71
CA PHE A 149 -4.65 8.88 -4.55
C PHE A 149 -5.41 8.39 -5.78
N GLU A 150 -5.02 7.21 -6.26
CA GLU A 150 -5.65 6.52 -7.38
C GLU A 150 -6.40 5.26 -6.95
N GLY A 151 -5.84 4.53 -5.99
CA GLY A 151 -6.47 3.28 -5.59
C GLY A 151 -5.72 2.44 -4.57
N TYR A 152 -6.24 1.24 -4.36
CA TYR A 152 -5.69 0.23 -3.46
C TYR A 152 -5.29 -1.04 -4.19
N ARG A 153 -4.24 -1.70 -3.71
CA ARG A 153 -3.89 -3.07 -4.10
C ARG A 153 -3.76 -3.95 -2.87
N VAL A 154 -4.40 -5.12 -2.92
CA VAL A 154 -4.34 -6.13 -1.85
C VAL A 154 -3.46 -7.28 -2.32
N TYR A 155 -2.41 -7.57 -1.56
CA TYR A 155 -1.46 -8.63 -1.85
C TYR A 155 -1.59 -9.79 -0.88
N LEU A 156 -1.34 -10.98 -1.40
CA LEU A 156 -1.24 -12.21 -0.62
C LEU A 156 0.02 -12.96 -1.02
N SER A 157 0.71 -13.53 -0.05
CA SER A 157 1.87 -14.39 -0.29
C SER A 157 1.94 -15.53 0.72
N ARG A 158 2.94 -16.40 0.51
CA ARG A 158 3.27 -17.53 1.37
C ARG A 158 4.49 -17.31 2.24
N ASP A 159 5.16 -16.17 2.08
CA ASP A 159 6.33 -15.75 2.83
C ASP A 159 6.60 -14.25 2.63
N LYS A 160 7.46 -13.68 3.46
CA LYS A 160 7.72 -12.23 3.48
C LYS A 160 8.52 -11.66 2.28
N ARG A 161 8.95 -12.47 1.30
CA ARG A 161 9.79 -11.98 0.19
C ARG A 161 8.93 -11.21 -0.81
N ALA A 162 9.42 -10.06 -1.29
CA ALA A 162 8.71 -9.22 -2.25
C ALA A 162 8.23 -10.00 -3.48
N ALA A 163 9.09 -10.85 -4.05
CA ALA A 163 8.78 -11.66 -5.22
C ALA A 163 7.69 -12.74 -5.00
N SER A 164 7.34 -13.05 -3.74
CA SER A 164 6.32 -14.04 -3.41
C SER A 164 4.91 -13.44 -3.36
N TYR A 165 4.79 -12.11 -3.28
CA TYR A 165 3.49 -11.44 -3.23
C TYR A 165 2.82 -11.46 -4.59
N SER A 166 1.55 -11.82 -4.58
CA SER A 166 0.67 -11.77 -5.74
C SER A 166 -0.48 -10.82 -5.44
N MET A 167 -0.77 -9.92 -6.37
CA MET A 167 -1.93 -9.03 -6.28
C MET A 167 -3.22 -9.87 -6.40
N VAL A 168 -4.08 -9.79 -5.39
CA VAL A 168 -5.35 -10.52 -5.35
C VAL A 168 -6.48 -9.73 -5.99
N THR A 169 -6.46 -8.41 -5.78
CA THR A 169 -7.40 -7.44 -6.35
C THR A 169 -6.80 -6.04 -6.27
N SER A 170 -7.28 -5.16 -7.13
CA SER A 170 -7.11 -3.71 -7.00
C SER A 170 -8.47 -3.03 -6.88
N PHE A 171 -8.51 -1.88 -6.25
CA PHE A 171 -9.52 -0.85 -6.44
C PHE A 171 -8.82 0.33 -7.09
N ASP A 172 -9.51 1.00 -7.99
CA ASP A 172 -8.96 2.04 -8.82
C ASP A 172 -10.10 3.01 -9.18
N VAL A 173 -9.84 4.31 -9.05
CA VAL A 173 -10.81 5.37 -9.35
C VAL A 173 -11.20 5.28 -10.82
N GLU A 174 -12.49 5.46 -11.16
CA GLU A 174 -12.90 5.45 -12.56
C GLU A 174 -12.60 6.79 -13.23
N ASP A 175 -11.45 6.85 -13.88
CA ASP A 175 -11.03 8.05 -14.60
C ASP A 175 -10.25 7.75 -15.90
N PHE A 176 -9.98 8.83 -16.66
CA PHE A 176 -9.47 8.74 -18.02
C PHE A 176 -8.45 9.83 -18.31
N GLN A 177 -7.37 9.42 -18.99
CA GLN A 177 -6.46 10.32 -19.67
C GLN A 177 -7.15 10.93 -20.90
N LYS A 178 -7.22 12.27 -20.95
CA LYS A 178 -7.76 13.00 -22.09
C LYS A 178 -6.64 13.48 -23.01
N TRP A 179 -6.69 13.07 -24.27
CA TRP A 179 -5.76 13.50 -25.30
C TRP A 179 -6.42 14.53 -26.20
N ILE A 180 -5.74 15.64 -26.47
CA ILE A 180 -6.26 16.82 -27.16
C ILE A 180 -5.52 17.02 -28.48
N TRP A 181 -6.25 17.17 -29.59
CA TRP A 181 -5.64 17.50 -30.88
C TRP A 181 -5.07 18.92 -30.88
N ALA A 182 -3.75 19.04 -31.07
CA ALA A 182 -3.01 20.31 -31.12
C ALA A 182 -2.69 20.76 -32.56
N GLY A 183 -3.36 20.21 -33.57
CA GLY A 183 -3.19 20.56 -34.98
C GLY A 183 -2.23 19.67 -35.75
N ASN A 184 -1.21 19.10 -35.09
CA ASN A 184 -0.25 18.18 -35.72
C ASN A 184 -0.12 16.84 -34.97
N GLU A 185 -0.42 16.83 -33.67
CA GLU A 185 -0.39 15.64 -32.82
C GLU A 185 -1.43 15.75 -31.71
N PHE A 186 -1.70 14.63 -31.05
CA PHE A 186 -2.48 14.62 -29.81
C PHE A 186 -1.54 14.82 -28.62
N VAL A 187 -1.90 15.77 -27.76
CA VAL A 187 -1.18 16.08 -26.52
C VAL A 187 -2.02 15.68 -25.31
N LEU A 188 -1.37 15.09 -24.32
CA LEU A 188 -2.02 14.61 -23.11
C LEU A 188 -2.39 15.77 -22.18
N SER A 189 -3.59 15.73 -21.60
CA SER A 189 -4.02 16.64 -20.54
C SER A 189 -3.27 16.37 -19.24
N ALA A 190 -3.08 17.42 -18.43
CA ALA A 190 -2.27 17.37 -17.21
C ALA A 190 -2.62 16.24 -16.22
N LYS A 191 -3.91 16.01 -15.98
CA LYS A 191 -4.40 15.00 -15.04
C LYS A 191 -5.49 14.12 -15.67
N PRO A 192 -5.64 12.89 -15.16
CA PRO A 192 -6.84 12.09 -15.42
C PRO A 192 -8.13 12.82 -14.99
N LEU A 193 -9.23 12.50 -15.65
CA LEU A 193 -10.54 13.09 -15.40
C LEU A 193 -11.55 12.00 -15.08
N THR A 194 -12.20 12.11 -13.91
CA THR A 194 -13.22 11.16 -13.47
C THR A 194 -14.41 11.12 -14.45
N LEU A 195 -15.09 9.97 -14.51
CA LEU A 195 -16.26 9.81 -15.37
C LEU A 195 -17.33 10.89 -15.11
N ASP A 196 -17.58 11.22 -13.84
CA ASP A 196 -18.53 12.28 -13.44
C ASP A 196 -18.10 13.66 -13.97
N THR A 197 -16.81 13.98 -13.91
CA THR A 197 -16.27 15.23 -14.46
C THR A 197 -16.46 15.30 -15.97
N LEU A 198 -16.16 14.21 -16.68
CA LEU A 198 -16.33 14.15 -18.13
C LEU A 198 -17.80 14.26 -18.56
N LYS A 199 -18.70 13.60 -17.83
CA LYS A 199 -20.15 13.72 -18.04
C LYS A 199 -20.63 15.15 -17.84
N LYS A 200 -20.21 15.83 -16.77
CA LYS A 200 -20.53 17.26 -16.55
C LYS A 200 -20.01 18.17 -17.67
N MET A 201 -18.91 17.79 -18.33
CA MET A 201 -18.32 18.58 -19.43
C MET A 201 -19.02 18.37 -20.77
N TYR A 202 -19.48 17.15 -21.08
CA TYR A 202 -19.90 16.77 -22.43
C TYR A 202 -21.29 16.15 -22.55
N ASP A 203 -21.94 15.76 -21.45
CA ASP A 203 -23.34 15.35 -21.51
C ASP A 203 -24.19 16.52 -22.00
N ASP A 204 -25.15 16.22 -22.87
CA ASP A 204 -26.14 17.18 -23.31
C ASP A 204 -27.54 16.59 -23.12
N PRO A 205 -28.15 16.82 -21.94
CA PRO A 205 -29.51 16.37 -21.65
C PRO A 205 -30.56 16.95 -22.60
N SER A 206 -30.28 18.09 -23.26
CA SER A 206 -31.22 18.74 -24.17
C SER A 206 -31.36 18.00 -25.50
N THR A 207 -30.31 17.28 -25.92
CA THR A 207 -30.30 16.43 -27.11
C THR A 207 -30.44 14.94 -26.79
N GLY A 208 -30.40 14.58 -25.50
CA GLY A 208 -30.43 13.18 -25.04
C GLY A 208 -29.10 12.46 -25.27
N PHE A 209 -28.01 13.22 -25.48
CA PHE A 209 -26.68 12.68 -25.64
C PHE A 209 -26.08 12.36 -24.27
N GLU A 210 -25.75 11.08 -24.06
CA GLU A 210 -25.01 10.61 -22.89
C GLU A 210 -23.57 10.30 -23.29
N PHE A 211 -22.64 11.05 -22.72
CA PHE A 211 -21.22 10.92 -22.95
C PHE A 211 -20.69 9.66 -22.25
N ASN A 212 -19.91 8.89 -22.99
CA ASN A 212 -19.18 7.75 -22.47
C ASN A 212 -17.77 7.71 -23.10
N PRO A 213 -16.69 7.91 -22.31
CA PRO A 213 -15.32 7.98 -22.83
C PRO A 213 -14.86 6.68 -23.49
N TYR A 214 -15.40 5.51 -23.12
CA TYR A 214 -15.06 4.23 -23.75
C TYR A 214 -15.44 4.17 -25.24
N ASN A 215 -16.37 5.03 -25.69
CA ASN A 215 -16.77 5.11 -27.10
C ASN A 215 -15.80 5.95 -27.95
N TYR A 216 -14.83 6.62 -27.33
CA TYR A 216 -13.94 7.58 -28.00
C TYR A 216 -12.45 7.24 -27.83
N PRO A 217 -12.01 6.05 -28.28
CA PRO A 217 -10.59 5.70 -28.34
C PRO A 217 -9.85 6.46 -29.46
N SER A 218 -8.52 6.35 -29.51
CA SER A 218 -7.68 7.08 -30.48
C SER A 218 -8.05 6.92 -31.96
N HIS A 219 -8.70 5.81 -32.33
CA HIS A 219 -9.15 5.55 -33.71
C HIS A 219 -10.57 6.07 -34.01
N SER A 220 -11.28 6.56 -32.98
CA SER A 220 -12.60 7.19 -33.10
C SER A 220 -12.69 8.38 -32.14
N PRO A 221 -11.95 9.47 -32.40
CA PRO A 221 -11.96 10.64 -31.52
C PRO A 221 -13.36 11.24 -31.34
N PHE A 222 -13.58 11.82 -30.16
CA PHE A 222 -14.73 12.65 -29.86
C PHE A 222 -14.54 14.05 -30.43
N GLU A 223 -15.43 14.44 -31.33
CA GLU A 223 -15.49 15.79 -31.88
C GLU A 223 -16.47 16.63 -31.06
N TYR A 224 -15.97 17.73 -30.48
CA TYR A 224 -16.78 18.65 -29.70
C TYR A 224 -16.38 20.10 -29.99
N MET A 225 -17.33 20.87 -30.54
CA MET A 225 -17.09 22.20 -31.09
C MET A 225 -15.93 22.18 -32.10
N ASP A 226 -14.88 22.97 -31.88
CA ASP A 226 -13.71 23.09 -32.76
C ASP A 226 -12.54 22.23 -32.28
N SER A 227 -12.79 21.18 -31.49
CA SER A 227 -11.73 20.36 -30.89
C SER A 227 -12.03 18.87 -30.98
N SER A 228 -10.97 18.10 -31.19
CA SER A 228 -10.99 16.64 -31.27
C SER A 228 -10.22 16.07 -30.07
N PHE A 229 -10.81 15.08 -29.41
CA PHE A 229 -10.26 14.46 -28.21
C PHE A 229 -10.35 12.94 -28.27
N TYR A 230 -9.47 12.21 -27.60
CA TYR A 230 -9.72 10.80 -27.29
C TYR A 230 -9.40 10.50 -25.82
N PHE A 231 -9.93 9.39 -25.33
CA PHE A 231 -9.81 8.99 -23.93
C PHE A 231 -9.18 7.61 -23.81
N VAL A 232 -8.34 7.45 -22.79
CA VAL A 232 -7.74 6.17 -22.40
C VAL A 232 -8.01 5.97 -20.92
N PRO A 233 -8.51 4.79 -20.48
CA PRO A 233 -8.61 4.47 -19.07
C PRO A 233 -7.26 4.70 -18.37
N GLN A 234 -7.29 5.36 -17.21
CA GLN A 234 -6.15 5.35 -16.31
C GLN A 234 -6.16 4.00 -15.58
N ASP A 235 -4.98 3.38 -15.47
CA ASP A 235 -4.78 2.01 -14.97
C ASP A 235 -5.87 1.01 -15.43
N PHE A 236 -6.59 0.34 -14.52
CA PHE A 236 -7.55 -0.73 -14.85
C PHE A 236 -9.02 -0.31 -14.66
N ASN A 237 -9.31 0.85 -14.08
CA ASN A 237 -10.64 1.33 -13.70
C ASN A 237 -11.46 0.28 -12.93
N ALA A 238 -10.81 -0.44 -12.01
CA ALA A 238 -11.43 -1.41 -11.10
C ALA A 238 -12.25 -0.74 -9.97
N SER A 239 -13.21 0.09 -10.34
CA SER A 239 -13.93 1.02 -9.45
C SER A 239 -15.23 0.49 -8.84
N THR A 240 -15.82 -0.54 -9.44
CA THR A 240 -17.15 -1.04 -9.08
C THR A 240 -17.04 -2.16 -8.05
N TYR A 241 -17.30 -1.82 -6.79
CA TYR A 241 -17.23 -2.73 -5.64
C TYR A 241 -18.00 -4.03 -5.86
N GLY A 242 -17.33 -5.16 -5.67
CA GLY A 242 -17.90 -6.49 -5.81
C GLY A 242 -18.13 -6.97 -7.25
N VAL A 243 -17.79 -6.17 -8.27
CA VAL A 243 -17.93 -6.52 -9.69
C VAL A 243 -16.57 -6.67 -10.35
N ASN A 244 -15.85 -5.56 -10.54
CA ASN A 244 -14.50 -5.55 -11.14
C ASN A 244 -13.39 -5.43 -10.08
N THR A 245 -13.75 -5.14 -8.82
CA THR A 245 -12.90 -5.29 -7.64
C THR A 245 -13.54 -6.19 -6.59
N LYS A 246 -12.74 -6.93 -5.83
CA LYS A 246 -13.21 -7.68 -4.65
C LYS A 246 -13.31 -6.83 -3.39
N ILE A 247 -12.71 -5.63 -3.40
CA ILE A 247 -12.83 -4.67 -2.31
C ILE A 247 -14.28 -4.19 -2.25
N LYS A 248 -14.77 -3.94 -1.03
CA LYS A 248 -16.11 -3.40 -0.78
C LYS A 248 -16.03 -2.33 0.29
N LYS A 249 -16.86 -1.29 0.17
CA LYS A 249 -17.17 -0.41 1.30
C LYS A 249 -17.89 -1.23 2.37
N ARG A 250 -17.42 -1.14 3.62
CA ARG A 250 -18.09 -1.75 4.77
C ARG A 250 -19.37 -0.99 5.15
N PHE A 251 -19.36 0.32 4.92
CA PHE A 251 -20.50 1.22 5.10
C PHE A 251 -20.77 1.95 3.77
N PRO A 252 -21.45 1.30 2.80
CA PRO A 252 -21.67 1.86 1.46
C PRO A 252 -22.56 3.11 1.46
N ASP A 253 -23.43 3.25 2.45
CA ASP A 253 -24.35 4.38 2.60
C ASP A 253 -23.79 5.49 3.50
N ALA A 254 -22.52 5.41 3.91
CA ALA A 254 -21.89 6.46 4.70
C ALA A 254 -21.64 7.70 3.83
N ASP A 255 -22.14 8.84 4.28
CA ASP A 255 -21.87 10.13 3.65
C ASP A 255 -20.41 10.58 3.89
N PRO A 256 -19.86 11.47 3.04
CA PRO A 256 -18.58 12.11 3.30
C PRO A 256 -18.55 12.74 4.69
N PRO A 257 -17.47 12.53 5.47
CA PRO A 257 -17.44 12.93 6.86
C PRO A 257 -17.38 14.45 6.99
N SER A 258 -17.91 14.95 8.11
CA SER A 258 -17.91 16.39 8.43
C SER A 258 -16.50 16.97 8.60
N THR A 259 -15.55 16.13 8.98
CA THR A 259 -14.13 16.45 9.16
C THR A 259 -13.29 15.20 8.86
N THR A 260 -12.06 15.40 8.42
CA THR A 260 -11.08 14.32 8.24
C THR A 260 -10.36 13.95 9.54
N ASP A 261 -10.59 14.71 10.62
CA ASP A 261 -10.05 14.40 11.96
C ASP A 261 -11.10 13.64 12.79
N PRO A 262 -10.87 12.34 13.09
CA PRO A 262 -11.79 11.53 13.86
C PRO A 262 -12.10 12.09 15.27
N GLU A 263 -11.21 12.87 15.88
CA GLU A 263 -11.44 13.43 17.23
C GLU A 263 -12.56 14.48 17.25
N PHE A 264 -12.79 15.16 16.12
CA PHE A 264 -13.80 16.20 15.98
C PHE A 264 -15.02 15.74 15.16
N ALA A 265 -15.01 14.50 14.68
CA ALA A 265 -16.10 13.94 13.89
C ALA A 265 -17.34 13.66 14.73
N ASN A 266 -18.51 13.66 14.09
CA ASN A 266 -19.73 13.22 14.76
C ASN A 266 -19.61 11.72 15.11
N PRO A 267 -19.94 11.27 16.33
CA PRO A 267 -19.92 9.86 16.68
C PRO A 267 -20.66 8.92 15.71
N ASP A 268 -21.71 9.41 15.04
CA ASP A 268 -22.44 8.61 14.04
C ASP A 268 -21.61 8.32 12.78
N GLU A 269 -20.60 9.14 12.48
CA GLU A 269 -19.65 8.97 11.37
C GLU A 269 -18.53 7.98 11.71
N LEU A 270 -18.38 7.59 12.98
CA LEU A 270 -17.31 6.73 13.47
C LEU A 270 -17.75 5.27 13.65
N THR A 271 -16.81 4.35 13.45
CA THR A 271 -16.92 2.95 13.87
C THR A 271 -16.76 2.83 15.39
N ASP A 272 -17.11 1.66 15.92
CA ASP A 272 -17.00 1.37 17.37
C ASP A 272 -15.57 1.52 17.91
N ASP A 273 -14.56 1.40 17.03
CA ASP A 273 -13.14 1.56 17.32
C ASP A 273 -12.56 2.92 16.85
N GLY A 274 -13.41 3.89 16.53
CA GLY A 274 -13.02 5.30 16.35
C GLY A 274 -12.52 5.69 14.96
N TYR A 275 -12.77 4.88 13.92
CA TYR A 275 -12.39 5.18 12.54
C TYR A 275 -13.57 5.75 11.75
N LEU A 276 -13.31 6.65 10.79
CA LEU A 276 -14.36 7.21 9.94
C LEU A 276 -14.94 6.13 9.01
N LYS A 277 -16.25 5.89 9.12
CA LYS A 277 -17.01 4.88 8.35
C LYS A 277 -16.90 5.07 6.84
N TYR A 278 -16.82 6.33 6.39
CA TYR A 278 -16.70 6.65 4.98
C TYR A 278 -15.49 5.98 4.32
N TYR A 279 -14.38 5.86 5.05
CA TYR A 279 -13.12 5.29 4.56
C TYR A 279 -12.94 3.81 4.93
N GLU A 280 -14.00 3.11 5.36
CA GLU A 280 -13.91 1.71 5.77
C GLU A 280 -14.18 0.74 4.62
N TYR A 281 -13.21 -0.14 4.40
CA TYR A 281 -13.26 -1.15 3.36
C TYR A 281 -13.00 -2.55 3.91
N GLU A 282 -13.50 -3.55 3.18
CA GLU A 282 -13.29 -4.95 3.48
C GLU A 282 -13.10 -5.81 2.23
N ILE A 283 -12.39 -6.93 2.42
CA ILE A 283 -12.26 -8.01 1.45
C ILE A 283 -12.21 -9.36 2.17
N GLU A 284 -12.89 -10.35 1.60
CA GLU A 284 -12.77 -11.75 2.03
C GLU A 284 -11.86 -12.53 1.07
N LEU A 285 -10.89 -13.24 1.63
CA LEU A 285 -9.97 -14.15 0.95
C LEU A 285 -10.34 -15.60 1.30
N PRO A 286 -11.23 -16.26 0.54
CA PRO A 286 -11.68 -17.62 0.82
C PRO A 286 -10.72 -18.69 0.27
N ASN A 287 -11.02 -19.95 0.58
CA ASN A 287 -10.32 -21.14 0.06
C ASN A 287 -8.83 -21.21 0.44
N LEU A 288 -8.51 -20.72 1.63
CA LEU A 288 -7.17 -20.76 2.19
C LEU A 288 -6.97 -22.05 2.98
N LEU A 289 -5.75 -22.59 2.97
CA LEU A 289 -5.41 -23.75 3.77
C LEU A 289 -5.15 -23.29 5.22
N PRO A 290 -5.83 -23.87 6.23
CA PRO A 290 -5.60 -23.48 7.62
C PRO A 290 -4.21 -23.88 8.13
N THR A 291 -3.55 -24.84 7.49
CA THR A 291 -2.32 -25.49 7.98
C THR A 291 -1.02 -24.73 7.69
N VAL A 292 -1.13 -23.49 7.23
CA VAL A 292 -0.01 -22.78 6.62
C VAL A 292 -0.16 -21.28 6.75
N GLU A 293 0.97 -20.61 6.91
CA GLU A 293 1.04 -19.16 7.05
C GLU A 293 0.82 -18.44 5.72
N TYR A 294 0.11 -17.33 5.80
CA TYR A 294 -0.07 -16.35 4.73
C TYR A 294 0.44 -15.00 5.19
N TRP A 295 0.96 -14.20 4.26
CA TRP A 295 1.28 -12.80 4.48
C TRP A 295 0.37 -11.94 3.61
N VAL A 296 -0.19 -10.89 4.20
CA VAL A 296 -1.12 -9.99 3.54
C VAL A 296 -0.63 -8.57 3.71
N ASN A 297 -0.75 -7.78 2.64
CA ASN A 297 -0.58 -6.34 2.74
C ASN A 297 -1.65 -5.61 1.92
N VAL A 298 -1.97 -4.39 2.35
CA VAL A 298 -2.81 -3.45 1.60
C VAL A 298 -1.97 -2.20 1.34
N THR A 299 -1.91 -1.81 0.09
CA THR A 299 -1.12 -0.67 -0.39
C THR A 299 -2.03 0.33 -1.07
N ALA A 300 -1.65 1.60 -1.03
CA ALA A 300 -2.20 2.65 -1.87
C ALA A 300 -1.20 3.05 -2.97
N PHE A 301 -1.73 3.52 -4.10
CA PHE A 301 -0.95 4.01 -5.24
C PHE A 301 -1.54 5.31 -5.81
N ASP A 302 -0.71 6.05 -6.52
CA ASP A 302 -1.09 7.28 -7.23
C ASP A 302 -1.27 7.08 -8.74
N PHE A 303 -1.77 8.10 -9.43
CA PHE A 303 -1.89 8.10 -10.90
C PHE A 303 -0.61 8.54 -11.63
N GLY A 304 0.45 8.85 -10.89
CA GLY A 304 1.71 9.40 -11.38
C GLY A 304 1.59 10.80 -11.99
N SER A 305 2.46 11.13 -12.93
CA SER A 305 2.36 12.36 -13.73
C SER A 305 2.42 12.01 -15.22
N PRO A 306 1.26 11.73 -15.86
CA PRO A 306 1.22 11.28 -17.24
C PRO A 306 1.91 12.24 -18.22
N VAL A 307 1.74 13.56 -18.05
CA VAL A 307 2.40 14.57 -18.91
C VAL A 307 3.91 14.61 -18.75
N SER A 308 4.42 14.32 -17.56
CA SER A 308 5.86 14.29 -17.28
C SER A 308 6.49 12.92 -17.56
N GLY A 309 5.68 11.91 -17.92
CA GLY A 309 6.11 10.53 -18.10
C GLY A 309 6.49 9.84 -16.79
N LEU A 310 6.07 10.36 -15.63
CA LEU A 310 6.30 9.71 -14.35
C LEU A 310 5.26 8.59 -14.17
N PRO A 311 5.69 7.33 -13.99
CA PRO A 311 4.77 6.24 -13.75
C PRO A 311 4.12 6.38 -12.36
N PRO A 312 2.95 5.74 -12.15
CA PRO A 312 2.36 5.53 -10.84
C PRO A 312 3.38 5.03 -9.81
N LEU A 313 3.38 5.61 -8.62
CA LEU A 313 4.08 5.07 -7.46
C LEU A 313 3.09 4.36 -6.53
N GLU A 314 3.60 3.32 -5.87
CA GLU A 314 2.83 2.51 -4.93
C GLU A 314 3.59 2.39 -3.61
N SER A 315 2.85 2.47 -2.50
CA SER A 315 3.39 2.20 -1.18
C SER A 315 3.97 0.78 -1.07
N ALA A 316 4.96 0.59 -0.19
CA ALA A 316 5.79 -0.61 -0.21
C ALA A 316 5.01 -1.91 0.06
N ILE A 317 5.04 -2.85 -0.90
CA ILE A 317 4.35 -4.15 -0.83
C ILE A 317 4.76 -4.98 0.39
N THR A 318 6.01 -4.90 0.84
CA THR A 318 6.51 -5.69 1.99
C THR A 318 6.45 -4.96 3.32
N LEU A 319 6.39 -3.62 3.31
CA LEU A 319 6.37 -2.83 4.54
C LEU A 319 4.95 -2.78 5.09
N GLY A 320 4.78 -3.10 6.38
CA GLY A 320 3.46 -3.16 7.01
C GLY A 320 2.69 -4.48 6.79
N ALA A 321 3.25 -5.42 6.01
CA ALA A 321 2.62 -6.72 5.79
C ALA A 321 2.43 -7.51 7.11
N LYS A 322 1.25 -8.11 7.26
CA LYS A 322 0.86 -8.91 8.43
C LYS A 322 0.75 -10.38 8.07
N ASN A 323 1.26 -11.25 8.94
CA ASN A 323 1.13 -12.70 8.79
C ASN A 323 -0.08 -13.24 9.54
N ALA A 324 -0.72 -14.27 9.00
CA ALA A 324 -1.89 -14.91 9.59
C ALA A 324 -2.04 -16.36 9.14
N TYR A 325 -2.73 -17.14 9.96
CA TYR A 325 -3.24 -18.47 9.59
C TYR A 325 -4.75 -18.38 9.37
N ALA A 326 -5.26 -19.10 8.37
CA ALA A 326 -6.70 -19.18 8.08
C ALA A 326 -7.43 -20.12 9.07
N GLN A 327 -7.32 -19.80 10.36
CA GLN A 327 -7.80 -20.57 11.51
C GLN A 327 -8.82 -19.75 12.32
N LEU A 328 -9.33 -20.30 13.42
CA LEU A 328 -10.21 -19.56 14.33
C LEU A 328 -9.48 -18.36 14.94
N SER A 329 -10.19 -17.23 15.07
CA SER A 329 -9.73 -16.07 15.84
C SER A 329 -9.78 -16.35 17.34
N SER A 330 -9.04 -15.56 18.14
CA SER A 330 -9.01 -15.71 19.59
C SER A 330 -10.41 -15.65 20.21
N ASP A 331 -11.22 -14.66 19.81
CA ASP A 331 -12.59 -14.48 20.32
C ASP A 331 -13.47 -15.73 20.12
N VAL A 332 -13.32 -16.41 18.97
CA VAL A 332 -14.09 -17.62 18.68
C VAL A 332 -13.54 -18.81 19.45
N VAL A 333 -12.21 -18.93 19.59
CA VAL A 333 -11.59 -19.97 20.42
C VAL A 333 -12.09 -19.88 21.86
N ASP A 334 -12.05 -18.68 22.45
CA ASP A 334 -12.42 -18.44 23.84
C ASP A 334 -13.93 -18.62 24.06
N SER A 335 -14.78 -18.08 23.19
CA SER A 335 -16.24 -18.16 23.34
C SER A 335 -16.82 -19.55 23.11
N THR A 336 -16.17 -20.39 22.30
CA THR A 336 -16.65 -21.75 21.98
C THR A 336 -15.93 -22.84 22.75
N ASN A 337 -14.88 -22.50 23.52
CA ASN A 337 -13.94 -23.45 24.10
C ASN A 337 -13.46 -24.45 23.04
N ALA A 338 -12.94 -23.90 21.93
CA ALA A 338 -12.56 -24.68 20.77
C ALA A 338 -11.47 -25.70 21.13
N LYS A 339 -11.65 -26.93 20.66
CA LYS A 339 -10.69 -28.01 20.94
C LYS A 339 -9.34 -27.74 20.31
N ILE A 340 -8.27 -27.94 21.09
CA ILE A 340 -6.90 -27.83 20.59
C ILE A 340 -6.58 -29.04 19.71
N TYR A 341 -6.03 -28.76 18.52
CA TYR A 341 -5.58 -29.79 17.59
C TYR A 341 -4.09 -29.63 17.29
N ILE A 342 -3.45 -30.75 16.96
CA ILE A 342 -2.05 -30.80 16.59
C ILE A 342 -1.89 -31.43 15.21
N TYR A 343 -1.07 -30.81 14.37
CA TYR A 343 -0.68 -31.39 13.09
C TYR A 343 0.80 -31.16 12.74
N PRO A 344 1.42 -32.10 12.00
CA PRO A 344 0.91 -33.42 11.68
C PRO A 344 0.91 -34.33 12.92
N ASN A 345 -0.09 -35.22 13.03
CA ASN A 345 -0.16 -36.22 14.09
C ASN A 345 -0.73 -37.53 13.51
N PRO A 346 0.09 -38.57 13.25
CA PRO A 346 1.51 -38.67 13.62
C PRO A 346 2.41 -37.72 12.82
N TYR A 347 3.46 -37.22 13.47
CA TYR A 347 4.58 -36.59 12.77
C TYR A 347 5.51 -37.69 12.24
N ARG A 348 5.89 -37.60 10.96
CA ARG A 348 6.78 -38.55 10.29
C ARG A 348 8.00 -37.87 9.72
N ILE A 349 9.21 -38.31 10.09
CA ILE A 349 10.46 -37.75 9.55
C ILE A 349 10.57 -37.92 8.03
N ASP A 350 9.99 -38.99 7.49
CA ASP A 350 10.00 -39.34 6.07
C ASP A 350 8.82 -38.70 5.31
N GLY A 351 8.05 -37.81 5.96
CA GLY A 351 6.91 -37.10 5.39
C GLY A 351 7.28 -36.06 4.32
N ASN A 352 8.57 -35.69 4.21
CA ASN A 352 9.06 -34.70 3.25
C ASN A 352 8.29 -33.36 3.31
N TYR A 353 7.89 -32.93 4.52
CA TYR A 353 7.02 -31.76 4.73
C TYR A 353 7.59 -30.49 4.10
N ARG A 354 8.90 -30.26 4.19
CA ARG A 354 9.55 -29.12 3.53
C ARG A 354 9.35 -29.10 2.01
N LYS A 355 9.47 -30.25 1.33
CA LYS A 355 9.34 -30.36 -0.12
C LYS A 355 7.93 -30.01 -0.61
N VAL A 356 6.91 -30.34 0.18
CA VAL A 356 5.50 -29.96 -0.07
C VAL A 356 5.13 -28.62 0.56
N GLY A 357 6.09 -27.99 1.25
CA GLY A 357 5.96 -26.69 1.89
C GLY A 357 5.05 -26.69 3.12
N PHE A 358 5.15 -27.64 4.02
CA PHE A 358 4.60 -27.46 5.37
C PHE A 358 5.67 -27.02 6.39
N GLU A 359 6.93 -26.97 5.98
CA GLU A 359 8.09 -26.63 6.81
C GLU A 359 9.10 -25.78 6.03
N GLY A 360 9.94 -25.00 6.72
CA GLY A 360 11.11 -24.34 6.15
C GLY A 360 10.81 -23.30 5.07
N ARG A 361 9.65 -22.64 5.13
CA ARG A 361 9.23 -21.63 4.14
C ARG A 361 9.71 -20.22 4.42
N LYS A 362 10.07 -19.91 5.67
CA LYS A 362 10.45 -18.54 6.03
C LYS A 362 11.79 -18.21 5.37
N ALA A 363 11.97 -16.95 4.96
CA ALA A 363 13.14 -16.54 4.17
C ALA A 363 14.48 -16.82 4.89
N ASP A 364 14.49 -16.74 6.22
CA ASP A 364 15.62 -17.08 7.10
C ASP A 364 15.83 -18.59 7.30
N GLN A 365 14.89 -19.41 6.84
CA GLN A 365 14.93 -20.87 6.95
C GLN A 365 15.41 -21.56 5.66
N GLU A 366 15.50 -20.84 4.54
CA GLU A 366 15.83 -21.41 3.24
C GLU A 366 17.18 -22.16 3.23
N THR A 367 18.17 -21.63 3.94
CA THR A 367 19.52 -22.22 4.03
C THR A 367 19.69 -23.19 5.19
N LEU A 368 18.69 -23.33 6.06
CA LEU A 368 18.75 -24.26 7.18
C LEU A 368 18.60 -25.70 6.69
N ALA A 369 19.20 -26.64 7.41
CA ALA A 369 19.01 -28.07 7.18
C ALA A 369 17.60 -28.52 7.60
N ASP A 370 17.12 -29.64 7.03
CA ASP A 370 15.75 -30.13 7.23
C ASP A 370 15.42 -30.47 8.69
N ASP A 371 16.43 -30.82 9.49
CA ASP A 371 16.29 -31.07 10.93
C ASP A 371 16.04 -29.80 11.75
N ARG A 372 16.35 -28.61 11.21
CA ARG A 372 16.19 -27.31 11.88
C ARG A 372 14.90 -26.59 11.54
N VAL A 373 14.13 -27.10 10.58
CA VAL A 373 12.88 -26.48 10.11
C VAL A 373 11.65 -27.32 10.38
N ARG A 374 11.81 -28.44 11.12
CA ARG A 374 10.72 -29.32 11.51
C ARG A 374 9.70 -28.57 12.34
N ALA A 375 8.42 -28.87 12.18
CA ALA A 375 7.38 -28.20 12.92
C ALA A 375 6.19 -29.13 13.21
N VAL A 376 5.83 -29.19 14.49
CA VAL A 376 4.52 -29.64 14.97
C VAL A 376 3.74 -28.41 15.38
N ASN A 377 2.54 -28.26 14.82
CA ASN A 377 1.71 -27.06 14.95
C ASN A 377 0.59 -27.34 15.94
N PHE A 378 0.39 -26.42 16.89
CA PHE A 378 -0.71 -26.37 17.82
C PHE A 378 -1.68 -25.26 17.39
N ILE A 379 -2.98 -25.59 17.30
CA ILE A 379 -4.02 -24.65 16.86
C ILE A 379 -5.19 -24.59 17.83
N ASN A 380 -5.99 -23.54 17.68
CA ASN A 380 -7.07 -23.18 18.62
C ASN A 380 -6.54 -22.94 20.03
N LEU A 381 -5.33 -22.39 20.13
CA LEU A 381 -4.74 -22.02 21.40
C LEU A 381 -5.42 -20.75 21.94
N PRO A 382 -5.60 -20.64 23.27
CA PRO A 382 -5.83 -19.34 23.90
C PRO A 382 -4.67 -18.38 23.60
N SER A 383 -4.95 -17.08 23.56
CA SER A 383 -3.93 -16.05 23.27
C SER A 383 -2.78 -16.05 24.28
N HIS A 384 -3.06 -16.40 25.54
CA HIS A 384 -2.07 -16.58 26.60
C HIS A 384 -2.21 -17.97 27.26
N CYS A 385 -1.31 -18.89 26.91
CA CYS A 385 -1.29 -20.25 27.42
C CYS A 385 0.13 -20.84 27.58
N MET A 386 0.22 -21.89 28.40
CA MET A 386 1.44 -22.66 28.60
C MET A 386 1.31 -24.05 28.00
N ILE A 387 2.14 -24.36 27.00
CA ILE A 387 2.16 -25.66 26.33
C ILE A 387 3.28 -26.50 26.95
N ARG A 388 2.94 -27.69 27.45
CA ARG A 388 3.90 -28.66 27.97
C ARG A 388 3.77 -29.99 27.27
N ILE A 389 4.90 -30.57 26.92
CA ILE A 389 4.98 -31.83 26.18
C ILE A 389 5.76 -32.82 27.04
N PHE A 390 5.21 -34.02 27.21
CA PHE A 390 5.73 -35.05 28.09
C PHE A 390 5.92 -36.38 27.35
N SER A 391 6.90 -37.18 27.78
CA SER A 391 6.95 -38.60 27.43
C SER A 391 5.77 -39.34 28.07
N ILE A 392 5.46 -40.55 27.60
CA ILE A 392 4.42 -41.37 28.24
C ILE A 392 4.73 -41.73 29.70
N ASP A 393 6.01 -41.70 30.08
CA ASP A 393 6.49 -41.95 31.45
C ASP A 393 6.35 -40.71 32.35
N GLY A 394 5.90 -39.57 31.80
CA GLY A 394 5.67 -38.32 32.52
C GLY A 394 6.87 -37.37 32.57
N ASP A 395 7.95 -37.66 31.85
CA ASP A 395 9.11 -36.77 31.79
C ASP A 395 8.79 -35.55 30.93
N LEU A 396 9.04 -34.35 31.45
CA LEU A 396 8.91 -33.11 30.68
C LEU A 396 9.94 -33.05 29.55
N VAL A 397 9.45 -33.01 28.31
CA VAL A 397 10.24 -32.99 27.07
C VAL A 397 10.47 -31.55 26.61
N ARG A 398 9.43 -30.73 26.61
CA ARG A 398 9.48 -29.33 26.19
C ARG A 398 8.39 -28.51 26.89
N GLU A 399 8.71 -27.25 27.17
CA GLU A 399 7.77 -26.22 27.58
C GLU A 399 7.85 -25.07 26.56
N ILE A 400 6.70 -24.49 26.24
CA ILE A 400 6.55 -23.36 25.31
C ILE A 400 5.53 -22.40 25.93
N GLU A 401 5.99 -21.20 26.27
CA GLU A 401 5.13 -20.09 26.65
C GLU A 401 4.58 -19.45 25.37
N HIS A 402 3.26 -19.36 25.30
CA HIS A 402 2.55 -18.70 24.21
C HIS A 402 1.80 -17.51 24.79
N ASP A 403 2.39 -16.33 24.64
CA ASP A 403 1.83 -15.06 25.10
C ASP A 403 1.78 -14.12 23.90
N LYS A 404 0.58 -13.97 23.34
CA LYS A 404 0.30 -13.09 22.20
C LYS A 404 -0.90 -12.22 22.52
N ASP A 405 -0.89 -11.01 21.97
CA ASP A 405 -2.08 -10.16 21.96
C ASP A 405 -3.22 -10.87 21.22
N ALA A 406 -4.44 -10.83 21.77
CA ALA A 406 -5.58 -11.51 21.18
C ALA A 406 -5.94 -10.99 19.77
N SER A 407 -5.57 -9.73 19.46
CA SER A 407 -5.73 -9.12 18.15
C SER A 407 -4.66 -9.56 17.13
N ASP A 408 -3.58 -10.21 17.56
CA ASP A 408 -2.59 -10.79 16.65
C ASP A 408 -3.25 -11.95 15.87
N PRO A 409 -3.21 -11.95 14.52
CA PRO A 409 -3.82 -13.01 13.71
C PRO A 409 -3.21 -14.40 13.90
N THR A 410 -2.07 -14.49 14.59
CA THR A 410 -1.34 -15.71 14.95
C THR A 410 -1.47 -16.07 16.43
N SER A 411 -2.33 -15.38 17.19
CA SER A 411 -2.61 -15.60 18.61
C SER A 411 -3.16 -16.98 18.94
N THR A 412 -3.73 -17.70 17.96
CA THR A 412 -4.28 -19.04 18.17
C THR A 412 -3.36 -20.17 17.69
N HIS A 413 -2.12 -19.84 17.31
CA HIS A 413 -1.17 -20.75 16.69
C HIS A 413 0.23 -20.72 17.35
N SER A 414 0.78 -21.91 17.63
CA SER A 414 2.16 -22.07 18.10
C SER A 414 2.82 -23.31 17.48
N GLU A 415 4.16 -23.31 17.44
CA GLU A 415 4.96 -24.34 16.77
C GLU A 415 6.00 -24.94 17.73
N TRP A 416 6.13 -26.27 17.69
CA TRP A 416 7.26 -26.97 18.30
C TRP A 416 8.18 -27.55 17.23
N ASN A 417 9.45 -27.16 17.29
CA ASN A 417 10.48 -27.59 16.34
C ASN A 417 11.06 -29.00 16.59
N LEU A 418 10.40 -29.82 17.41
CA LEU A 418 10.86 -31.14 17.86
C LEU A 418 12.18 -31.13 18.67
N ILE A 419 12.70 -29.96 19.04
CA ILE A 419 13.87 -29.85 19.91
C ILE A 419 13.40 -29.84 21.37
N THR A 420 13.94 -30.77 22.15
CA THR A 420 13.65 -30.93 23.57
C THR A 420 14.32 -29.85 24.42
N ARG A 421 13.98 -29.79 25.71
CA ARG A 421 14.63 -28.90 26.70
C ARG A 421 16.15 -29.13 26.83
N ASN A 422 16.64 -30.32 26.45
CA ASN A 422 18.05 -30.69 26.47
C ASN A 422 18.76 -30.38 25.14
N THR A 423 18.16 -29.54 24.28
CA THR A 423 18.67 -29.15 22.95
C THR A 423 18.95 -30.32 22.00
N GLN A 424 18.29 -31.46 22.22
CA GLN A 424 18.34 -32.64 21.37
C GLN A 424 17.02 -32.80 20.62
N LEU A 425 17.08 -33.40 19.44
CA LEU A 425 15.91 -33.82 18.68
C LEU A 425 15.13 -34.90 19.45
N ALA A 426 13.80 -34.79 19.47
CA ALA A 426 12.93 -35.82 20.04
C ALA A 426 13.07 -37.17 19.29
N VAL A 427 12.77 -38.28 19.98
CA VAL A 427 12.86 -39.63 19.42
C VAL A 427 11.47 -40.17 19.05
N SER A 428 11.43 -41.29 18.32
CA SER A 428 10.17 -41.98 18.03
C SER A 428 9.47 -42.43 19.31
N GLY A 429 8.17 -42.18 19.42
CA GLY A 429 7.42 -42.56 20.61
C GLY A 429 6.02 -41.94 20.70
N LEU A 430 5.29 -42.33 21.74
CA LEU A 430 4.07 -41.68 22.16
C LEU A 430 4.39 -40.61 23.21
N TYR A 431 3.83 -39.43 22.97
CA TYR A 431 3.90 -38.27 23.84
C TYR A 431 2.49 -37.85 24.22
N TYR A 432 2.36 -37.13 25.32
CA TYR A 432 1.16 -36.37 25.62
C TYR A 432 1.52 -34.92 25.86
N TRP A 433 0.57 -34.03 25.61
CA TRP A 433 0.72 -32.61 25.81
C TRP A 433 -0.38 -32.09 26.72
N THR A 434 -0.10 -30.98 27.38
CA THR A 434 -1.08 -30.20 28.13
C THR A 434 -0.97 -28.75 27.71
N VAL A 435 -2.10 -28.08 27.53
CA VAL A 435 -2.17 -26.63 27.35
C VAL A 435 -2.97 -26.06 28.50
N GLU A 436 -2.34 -25.18 29.27
CA GLU A 436 -2.94 -24.46 30.38
C GLU A 436 -3.25 -23.03 29.93
N ASN A 437 -4.52 -22.64 29.95
CA ASN A 437 -4.92 -21.25 29.71
C ASN A 437 -4.55 -20.42 30.95
N MET A 438 -3.69 -19.41 30.77
CA MET A 438 -3.16 -18.64 31.90
C MET A 438 -4.18 -17.66 32.49
N SER A 439 -5.25 -17.33 31.76
CA SER A 439 -6.34 -16.47 32.22
C SER A 439 -7.41 -17.21 33.00
N THR A 440 -7.73 -18.45 32.62
CA THR A 440 -8.82 -19.24 33.24
C THR A 440 -8.33 -20.36 34.15
N GLY A 441 -7.08 -20.81 33.98
CA GLY A 441 -6.53 -22.00 34.62
C GLY A 441 -7.07 -23.32 34.05
N GLU A 442 -7.86 -23.28 32.97
CA GLU A 442 -8.33 -24.50 32.31
C GLU A 442 -7.17 -25.23 31.63
N VAL A 443 -7.15 -26.56 31.78
CA VAL A 443 -6.12 -27.42 31.19
C VAL A 443 -6.77 -28.38 30.21
N GLU A 444 -6.33 -28.33 28.96
CA GLU A 444 -6.63 -29.35 27.96
C GLU A 444 -5.42 -30.27 27.77
N MET A 445 -5.67 -31.55 27.48
CA MET A 445 -4.63 -32.52 27.22
C MET A 445 -4.94 -33.37 25.99
N GLY A 446 -3.89 -33.85 25.32
CA GLY A 446 -4.02 -34.75 24.20
C GLY A 446 -2.76 -35.57 23.96
N LYS A 447 -2.74 -36.32 22.86
CA LYS A 447 -1.66 -37.24 22.50
C LYS A 447 -0.98 -36.81 21.21
N LEU A 448 0.31 -37.09 21.10
CA LEU A 448 1.14 -36.86 19.92
C LEU A 448 1.97 -38.11 19.64
N VAL A 449 2.03 -38.53 18.38
CA VAL A 449 2.86 -39.65 17.95
C VAL A 449 3.99 -39.13 17.06
N LEU A 450 5.23 -39.46 17.40
CA LEU A 450 6.41 -39.15 16.59
C LEU A 450 6.99 -40.43 15.98
N ILE A 451 7.27 -40.39 14.68
CA ILE A 451 7.92 -41.46 13.91
C ILE A 451 9.16 -40.83 13.26
N MET A 452 10.29 -40.96 13.94
CA MET A 452 11.59 -40.34 13.61
C MET A 452 12.52 -41.22 12.78
#